data_AF-A0A257S214-F1
#
_entry.id   AF-A0A257S214-F1
#
_cell.length_a   1.000
_cell.length_b   1.000
_cell.length_c   1.000
_cell.angle_alpha   90.00
_cell.angle_beta   90.00
_cell.angle_gamma   90.00
#
_symmetry.space_group_name_H-M   'P 1'
#
loop_
_entity.id
_entity.type
_entity.pdbx_description
1 polymer ?
#
loop_
_entity_poly.entity_id
_entity_poly.type
_entity_poly.pdbx_seq_one_letter_code
_entity_poly.pdbx_strand_id
1 'polypeptide(L)'
;DPAQLAPASVWARLADGTPIILGQRLGRGALVDVLTTANPDWSDLPLSAAFPALIRTLVHLGAGGAPSSGRLALVRALDGAGRLVPPASAARPLDAARMRHVAASPAHPPGLWGDTHGTVALNLAGHVPKLAAASWPALVPVTGLDAVKRARRFGPDVLAAAIALLLLDMLATLWLRGALRIGALRIGAILGAVSLCLWPGCIPHARAAPPEAALNTTLAYVRADDPATNRIARAGLASLTEAVNAETAAVLGPPRGVVPGQDNLDLYPLLYWRITSRTRPPTPLVCAALDAFMRGGGLLVIDTDGGDAGQAGSGAGFDPGAQASRRRVTSCLSLPPLRPLTDRDTLAHTFFLLRSFPGRFDGAPVYIAVRGGRDADGVSPVVIGANDWAGAWALGADGTPLFALLPGMPGQRQAALRVGVNLVMYALTGTYKADQLQIPAILQRLGE
;
A
#
# COMPACT_ATOMS: atom_id res chain seq x y z
N ASP A 1 3.07 9.95 45.85
CA ASP A 1 4.00 11.08 46.04
C ASP A 1 4.19 11.77 44.68
N PRO A 2 3.81 13.04 44.53
CA PRO A 2 3.99 13.78 43.27
C PRO A 2 5.46 13.88 42.82
N ALA A 3 6.43 13.70 43.72
CA ALA A 3 7.86 13.63 43.38
C ALA A 3 8.28 12.29 42.72
N GLN A 4 7.41 11.28 42.72
CA GLN A 4 7.66 9.94 42.14
C GLN A 4 6.87 9.68 40.85
N LEU A 5 6.14 10.69 40.34
CA LEU A 5 5.37 10.54 39.10
C LEU A 5 6.31 10.54 37.90
N ALA A 6 6.14 9.57 37.00
CA ALA A 6 6.84 9.57 35.72
C ALA A 6 6.50 10.87 34.96
N PRO A 7 7.48 11.62 34.41
CA PRO A 7 7.20 12.90 33.74
C PRO A 7 6.16 12.78 32.61
N ALA A 8 6.12 11.62 31.95
CA ALA A 8 5.19 11.30 30.86
C ALA A 8 3.73 11.11 31.30
N SER A 9 3.45 10.98 32.61
CA SER A 9 2.08 10.85 33.13
C SER A 9 1.46 12.17 33.56
N VAL A 10 2.20 13.29 33.52
CA VAL A 10 1.69 14.61 33.90
C VAL A 10 1.33 15.40 32.64
N TRP A 11 0.04 15.66 32.44
CA TRP A 11 -0.46 16.34 31.25
C TRP A 11 -0.62 17.86 31.44
N ALA A 12 -0.90 18.31 32.67
CA ALA A 12 -0.97 19.73 32.99
C ALA A 12 -0.42 20.01 34.39
N ARG A 13 0.16 21.21 34.54
CA ARG A 13 0.71 21.74 35.79
C ARG A 13 0.25 23.17 35.99
N LEU A 14 0.15 23.58 37.25
CA LEU A 14 0.02 24.98 37.65
C LEU A 14 1.34 25.73 37.44
N ALA A 15 1.30 27.07 37.51
CA ALA A 15 2.47 27.92 37.32
C ALA A 15 3.60 27.67 38.34
N ASP A 16 3.24 27.17 39.52
CA ASP A 16 4.16 26.76 40.59
C ASP A 16 4.77 25.35 40.36
N GLY A 17 4.39 24.66 39.28
CA GLY A 17 4.87 23.32 38.92
C GLY A 17 4.01 22.17 39.46
N THR A 18 3.00 22.46 40.29
CA THR A 18 2.11 21.44 40.87
C THR A 18 1.30 20.74 39.77
N PRO A 19 1.35 19.39 39.65
CA PRO A 19 0.56 18.67 38.66
C PRO A 19 -0.94 18.77 38.98
N ILE A 20 -1.75 19.09 37.98
CA ILE A 20 -3.21 19.23 38.13
C ILE A 20 -4.00 18.24 37.25
N ILE A 21 -3.37 17.73 36.19
CA ILE A 21 -3.95 16.66 35.36
C ILE A 21 -2.89 15.60 35.13
N LEU A 22 -3.24 14.37 35.49
CA LEU A 22 -2.44 13.18 35.22
C LEU A 22 -3.15 12.35 34.17
N GLY A 23 -2.40 11.70 33.28
CA GLY A 23 -2.98 10.73 32.40
C GLY A 23 -2.03 9.62 31.99
N GLN A 24 -2.56 8.41 31.93
CA GLN A 24 -1.83 7.21 31.55
C GLN A 24 -2.66 6.34 30.62
N ARG A 25 -1.99 5.56 29.76
CA ARG A 25 -2.68 4.53 28.99
C ARG A 25 -2.90 3.30 29.85
N LEU A 26 -4.12 2.80 29.86
CA LEU A 26 -4.49 1.56 30.56
C LEU A 26 -5.21 0.63 29.58
N GLY A 27 -4.54 -0.45 29.18
CA GLY A 27 -5.05 -1.38 28.18
C GLY A 27 -5.33 -0.68 26.84
N ARG A 28 -6.59 -0.75 26.37
CA ARG A 28 -7.05 -0.07 25.13
C ARG A 28 -7.53 1.36 25.35
N GLY A 29 -7.56 1.85 26.60
CA GLY A 29 -8.09 3.18 26.96
C GLY A 29 -7.03 4.11 27.56
N ALA A 30 -7.51 5.25 28.05
CA ALA A 30 -6.74 6.21 28.84
C ALA A 30 -7.43 6.42 30.20
N LEU A 31 -6.65 6.46 31.27
CA LEU A 31 -7.07 6.94 32.58
C LEU A 31 -6.58 8.38 32.70
N VAL A 32 -7.48 9.29 33.07
CA VAL A 32 -7.15 10.70 33.27
C VAL A 32 -7.66 11.13 34.64
N ASP A 33 -6.74 11.53 35.51
CA ASP A 33 -7.05 12.02 36.84
C ASP A 33 -6.94 13.55 36.84
N VAL A 34 -8.07 14.21 37.05
CA VAL A 34 -8.14 15.66 37.27
C VAL A 34 -8.09 15.88 38.77
N LEU A 35 -7.00 16.44 39.28
CA LEU A 35 -6.72 16.55 40.71
C LEU A 35 -7.42 17.75 41.37
N THR A 36 -8.56 18.16 40.82
CA THR A 36 -9.39 19.23 41.33
C THR A 36 -10.86 18.86 41.19
N THR A 37 -11.72 19.56 41.91
CA THR A 37 -13.17 19.38 41.84
C THR A 37 -13.72 19.98 40.54
N ALA A 38 -14.87 19.47 40.09
CA ALA A 38 -15.57 20.02 38.92
C ALA A 38 -16.33 21.33 39.23
N ASN A 39 -16.09 21.92 40.40
CA ASN A 39 -16.75 23.09 40.93
C ASN A 39 -15.71 24.08 41.49
N PRO A 40 -16.07 25.34 41.75
CA PRO A 40 -15.09 26.35 42.14
C PRO A 40 -14.60 26.25 43.60
N ASP A 41 -15.01 25.22 44.33
CA ASP A 41 -14.77 25.12 45.78
C ASP A 41 -13.27 24.99 46.12
N TRP A 42 -12.48 24.35 45.25
CA TRP A 42 -11.04 24.09 45.46
C TRP A 42 -10.13 24.70 44.39
N SER A 43 -10.68 25.19 43.27
CA SER A 43 -9.93 25.78 42.17
C SER A 43 -10.81 26.70 41.33
N ASP A 44 -10.23 27.76 40.77
CA ASP A 44 -10.86 28.60 39.76
C ASP A 44 -10.82 27.98 38.35
N LEU A 45 -10.21 26.80 38.17
CA LEU A 45 -10.14 26.11 36.89
C LEU A 45 -11.52 25.96 36.23
N PRO A 46 -12.59 25.53 36.92
CA PRO A 46 -13.93 25.42 36.31
C PRO A 46 -14.54 26.75 35.86
N LEU A 47 -14.04 27.89 36.39
CA LEU A 47 -14.43 29.24 35.98
C LEU A 47 -13.57 29.78 34.83
N SER A 48 -12.44 29.14 34.54
CA SER A 48 -11.51 29.57 33.50
C SER A 48 -12.09 29.35 32.10
N ALA A 49 -11.68 30.21 31.16
CA ALA A 49 -12.01 30.07 29.74
C ALA A 49 -11.44 28.77 29.12
N ALA A 50 -10.42 28.17 29.74
CA ALA A 50 -9.79 26.93 29.28
C ALA A 50 -10.60 25.67 29.65
N PHE A 51 -11.48 25.75 30.64
CA PHE A 51 -12.20 24.57 31.14
C PHE A 51 -13.10 23.90 30.10
N PRO A 52 -13.92 24.62 29.30
CA PRO A 52 -14.69 23.99 28.23
C PRO A 52 -13.81 23.32 27.16
N ALA A 53 -12.64 23.87 26.87
CA ALA A 53 -11.69 23.26 25.95
C ALA A 53 -11.06 21.99 26.52
N LEU A 54 -10.72 22.01 27.81
CA LEU A 54 -10.23 20.85 28.54
C LEU A 54 -11.26 19.72 28.52
N ILE A 55 -12.50 19.98 28.94
CA ILE A 55 -13.57 18.97 28.96
C ILE A 55 -13.83 18.42 27.56
N ARG A 56 -13.88 19.28 26.52
CA ARG A 56 -14.01 18.81 25.13
C ARG A 56 -12.88 17.85 24.75
N THR A 57 -11.64 18.19 25.11
CA THR A 57 -10.46 17.35 24.82
C THR A 57 -10.56 16.00 25.52
N LEU A 58 -10.96 15.98 26.79
CA LEU A 58 -11.14 14.75 27.57
C LEU A 58 -12.26 13.86 27.00
N VAL A 59 -13.37 14.45 26.55
CA VAL A 59 -14.47 13.72 25.91
C VAL A 59 -14.01 13.05 24.61
N HIS A 60 -13.12 13.69 23.84
CA HIS A 60 -12.56 13.10 22.61
C HIS A 60 -11.58 11.94 22.86
N LEU A 61 -11.02 11.82 24.07
CA LEU A 61 -10.18 10.68 24.45
C LEU A 61 -11.00 9.41 24.74
N GLY A 62 -12.30 9.56 25.01
CA GLY A 62 -13.21 8.44 25.19
C GLY A 62 -13.71 7.88 23.87
N ALA A 63 -13.90 6.55 23.80
CA ALA A 63 -14.78 5.98 22.79
C ALA A 63 -16.21 6.39 23.16
N GLY A 64 -16.80 7.33 22.43
CA GLY A 64 -18.14 7.84 22.70
C GLY A 64 -19.15 6.71 22.98
N GLY A 65 -19.93 6.87 24.05
CA GLY A 65 -21.01 5.95 24.40
C GLY A 65 -22.27 6.24 23.59
N ALA A 66 -23.10 5.22 23.35
CA ALA A 66 -24.43 5.48 22.81
C ALA A 66 -25.23 6.35 23.80
N PRO A 67 -25.87 7.44 23.36
CA PRO A 67 -26.65 8.30 24.24
C PRO A 67 -27.76 7.49 24.92
N SER A 68 -27.91 7.66 26.23
CA SER A 68 -28.92 6.95 27.04
C SER A 68 -30.26 7.66 27.09
N SER A 69 -30.30 8.96 26.79
CA SER A 69 -31.50 9.80 26.83
C SER A 69 -31.38 10.98 25.88
N GLY A 70 -32.53 11.54 25.45
CA GLY A 70 -32.59 12.73 24.61
C GLY A 70 -33.14 12.44 23.21
N ARG A 71 -33.53 13.50 22.50
CA ARG A 71 -34.02 13.39 21.12
C ARG A 71 -32.86 13.53 20.14
N LEU A 72 -32.70 12.51 19.30
CA LEU A 72 -31.74 12.46 18.23
C LEU A 72 -32.41 12.87 16.92
N ALA A 73 -31.82 13.83 16.22
CA ALA A 73 -32.21 14.18 14.88
C ALA A 73 -31.38 13.36 13.88
N LEU A 74 -31.96 13.06 12.71
CA LEU A 74 -31.22 12.42 11.64
C LEU A 74 -30.28 13.43 10.99
N VAL A 75 -28.97 13.18 11.06
CA VAL A 75 -27.93 14.04 10.47
C VAL A 75 -27.63 13.58 9.04
N ARG A 76 -27.55 12.26 8.82
CA ARG A 76 -27.30 11.64 7.51
C ARG A 76 -28.07 10.35 7.37
N ALA A 77 -28.82 10.17 6.29
CA ALA A 77 -29.47 8.91 5.94
C ALA A 77 -28.53 8.04 5.10
N LEU A 78 -28.62 6.72 5.21
CA LEU A 78 -27.97 5.77 4.31
C LEU A 78 -28.94 5.43 3.17
N ASP A 79 -28.54 5.69 1.93
CA ASP A 79 -29.35 5.37 0.75
C ASP A 79 -29.24 3.88 0.33
N GLY A 80 -30.02 3.48 -0.67
CA GLY A 80 -30.03 2.10 -1.18
C GLY A 80 -28.73 1.65 -1.87
N ALA A 81 -27.82 2.58 -2.16
CA ALA A 81 -26.49 2.30 -2.68
C ALA A 81 -25.42 2.27 -1.57
N GLY A 82 -25.80 2.40 -0.31
CA GLY A 82 -24.90 2.42 0.84
C GLY A 82 -24.15 3.75 1.01
N ARG A 83 -24.63 4.85 0.44
CA ARG A 83 -24.03 6.18 0.60
C ARG A 83 -24.77 6.99 1.66
N LEU A 84 -24.03 7.76 2.45
CA LEU A 84 -24.63 8.73 3.37
C LEU A 84 -25.08 9.97 2.60
N VAL A 85 -26.37 10.30 2.68
CA VAL A 85 -27.02 11.43 2.00
C VAL A 85 -27.73 12.34 3.02
N PRO A 86 -28.06 13.58 2.66
CA PRO A 86 -28.89 14.44 3.51
C PRO A 86 -30.23 13.77 3.88
N PRO A 87 -30.78 14.04 5.08
CA PRO A 87 -32.01 13.43 5.54
C PRO A 87 -33.21 13.83 4.66
N ALA A 88 -34.05 12.85 4.31
CA ALA A 88 -35.33 13.12 3.67
C ALA A 88 -36.32 13.73 4.68
N SER A 89 -37.28 14.52 4.20
CA SER A 89 -38.29 15.19 5.04
C SER A 89 -39.19 14.23 5.83
N ALA A 90 -39.20 12.94 5.47
CA ALA A 90 -39.98 11.90 6.14
C ALA A 90 -39.36 11.42 7.48
N ALA A 91 -38.09 11.74 7.74
CA ALA A 91 -37.41 11.29 8.96
C ALA A 91 -37.94 12.00 10.21
N ARG A 92 -38.28 11.23 11.25
CA ARG A 92 -38.79 11.74 12.53
C ARG A 92 -37.72 11.63 13.61
N PRO A 93 -37.60 12.61 14.52
CA PRO A 93 -36.66 12.51 15.64
C PRO A 93 -36.88 11.26 16.48
N LEU A 94 -35.78 10.61 16.87
CA LEU A 94 -35.76 9.34 17.59
C LEU A 94 -35.33 9.56 19.04
N ASP A 95 -36.00 8.91 19.99
CA ASP A 95 -35.56 8.89 21.38
C ASP A 95 -34.34 7.97 21.53
N ALA A 96 -33.26 8.50 22.11
CA ALA A 96 -31.99 7.78 22.28
C ALA A 96 -32.18 6.46 23.04
N ALA A 97 -33.06 6.43 24.05
CA ALA A 97 -33.36 5.22 24.82
C ALA A 97 -33.97 4.10 23.97
N ARG A 98 -34.70 4.44 22.90
CA ARG A 98 -35.38 3.48 22.02
C ARG A 98 -34.52 3.04 20.85
N MET A 99 -33.43 3.75 20.55
CA MET A 99 -32.64 3.55 19.34
C MET A 99 -32.14 2.12 19.14
N ARG A 100 -31.82 1.40 20.22
CA ARG A 100 -31.36 0.00 20.17
C ARG A 100 -32.45 -0.99 19.74
N HIS A 101 -33.71 -0.60 19.87
CA HIS A 101 -34.88 -1.45 19.62
C HIS A 101 -35.69 -1.01 18.39
N VAL A 102 -35.32 0.10 17.75
CA VAL A 102 -36.00 0.61 16.56
C VAL A 102 -35.45 -0.07 15.31
N ALA A 103 -36.36 -0.64 14.51
CA ALA A 103 -36.06 -1.14 13.19
C ALA A 103 -35.95 0.01 12.18
N ALA A 104 -35.02 -0.13 11.24
CA ALA A 104 -34.88 0.78 10.12
C ALA A 104 -36.17 0.86 9.31
N SER A 105 -36.68 2.07 9.07
CA SER A 105 -37.95 2.33 8.38
C SER A 105 -37.92 3.68 7.67
N PRO A 106 -38.87 4.01 6.78
CA PRO A 106 -38.92 5.35 6.18
C PRO A 106 -39.00 6.50 7.19
N ALA A 107 -39.63 6.27 8.35
CA ALA A 107 -39.70 7.24 9.44
C ALA A 107 -38.41 7.31 10.28
N HIS A 108 -37.68 6.19 10.39
CA HIS A 108 -36.39 6.11 11.09
C HIS A 108 -35.37 5.40 10.18
N PRO A 109 -34.87 6.08 9.14
CA PRO A 109 -33.98 5.44 8.18
C PRO A 109 -32.63 5.09 8.82
N PRO A 110 -31.94 4.07 8.28
CA PRO A 110 -30.58 3.78 8.71
C PRO A 110 -29.68 4.97 8.43
N GLY A 111 -28.70 5.23 9.29
CA GLY A 111 -27.89 6.44 9.18
C GLY A 111 -27.32 6.95 10.49
N LEU A 112 -26.81 8.18 10.47
CA LEU A 112 -26.22 8.85 11.62
C LEU A 112 -27.24 9.78 12.29
N TRP A 113 -27.49 9.54 13.57
CA TRP A 113 -28.44 10.25 14.40
C TRP A 113 -27.71 10.99 15.53
N GLY A 114 -28.08 12.24 15.80
CA GLY A 114 -27.44 13.04 16.84
C GLY A 114 -27.52 14.53 16.57
N ASP A 115 -26.49 15.25 17.01
CA ASP A 115 -26.39 16.70 16.97
C ASP A 115 -24.92 17.14 16.76
N THR A 116 -24.62 18.41 17.07
CA THR A 116 -23.28 18.98 16.99
C THR A 116 -22.28 18.38 17.99
N HIS A 117 -22.74 17.63 18.98
CA HIS A 117 -21.93 17.09 20.07
C HIS A 117 -21.62 15.60 19.89
N GLY A 118 -22.33 14.90 19.00
CA GLY A 118 -22.02 13.52 18.67
C GLY A 118 -23.04 12.89 17.74
N THR A 119 -22.65 11.77 17.13
CA THR A 119 -23.55 10.95 16.32
C THR A 119 -23.46 9.48 16.72
N VAL A 120 -24.59 8.80 16.61
CA VAL A 120 -24.76 7.36 16.81
C VAL A 120 -25.41 6.76 15.56
N ALA A 121 -24.95 5.57 15.16
CA ALA A 121 -25.43 4.92 13.95
C ALA A 121 -26.65 4.03 14.24
N LEU A 122 -27.73 4.23 13.47
CA LEU A 122 -28.82 3.25 13.34
C LEU A 122 -28.47 2.29 12.21
N ASN A 123 -28.06 1.07 12.58
CA ASN A 123 -27.52 0.08 11.64
C ASN A 123 -28.62 -0.79 11.01
N LEU A 124 -28.45 -1.13 9.73
CA LEU A 124 -29.27 -2.12 9.03
C LEU A 124 -28.98 -3.56 9.49
N ALA A 125 -27.73 -3.85 9.89
CA ALA A 125 -27.22 -5.21 10.05
C ALA A 125 -28.04 -6.10 11.00
N GLY A 126 -28.61 -5.55 12.07
CA GLY A 126 -29.45 -6.31 13.01
C GLY A 126 -30.78 -6.80 12.41
N HIS A 127 -31.17 -6.27 11.25
CA HIS A 127 -32.43 -6.54 10.57
C HIS A 127 -32.23 -7.04 9.13
N VAL A 128 -30.98 -7.23 8.68
CA VAL A 128 -30.70 -7.87 7.40
C VAL A 128 -30.85 -9.38 7.60
N PRO A 129 -31.80 -10.05 6.93
CA PRO A 129 -31.92 -11.50 7.01
C PRO A 129 -30.62 -12.15 6.52
N LYS A 130 -30.30 -13.35 7.03
CA LYS A 130 -29.13 -14.11 6.53
C LYS A 130 -29.21 -14.17 5.01
N LEU A 131 -28.14 -13.72 4.34
CA LEU A 131 -28.04 -13.79 2.89
C LEU A 131 -28.13 -15.27 2.48
N ALA A 132 -29.23 -15.63 1.82
CA ALA A 132 -29.38 -16.93 1.20
C ALA A 132 -28.79 -16.85 -0.22
N ALA A 133 -28.07 -17.88 -0.63
CA ALA A 133 -27.63 -17.99 -2.02
C ALA A 133 -28.86 -17.97 -2.93
N ALA A 134 -28.81 -17.14 -3.98
CA ALA A 134 -29.87 -17.13 -4.98
C ALA A 134 -29.89 -18.48 -5.71
N SER A 135 -31.06 -19.13 -5.76
CA SER A 135 -31.27 -20.31 -6.60
C SER A 135 -31.47 -19.87 -8.04
N TRP A 136 -30.50 -20.16 -8.89
CA TRP A 136 -30.60 -19.89 -10.32
C TRP A 136 -31.45 -20.99 -10.99
N PRO A 137 -32.28 -20.66 -12.00
CA PRO A 137 -32.93 -21.67 -12.81
C PRO A 137 -31.89 -22.62 -13.43
N ALA A 138 -32.19 -23.92 -13.49
CA ALA A 138 -31.26 -24.97 -13.97
C ALA A 138 -30.71 -24.76 -15.38
N LEU A 139 -31.33 -23.87 -16.17
CA LEU A 139 -30.95 -23.52 -17.55
C LEU A 139 -29.93 -22.37 -17.64
N VAL A 140 -29.57 -21.71 -16.54
CA VAL A 140 -28.61 -20.61 -16.54
C VAL A 140 -27.24 -21.13 -16.10
N PRO A 141 -26.26 -21.27 -17.01
CA PRO A 141 -24.90 -21.61 -16.61
C PRO A 141 -24.33 -20.46 -15.78
N VAL A 142 -24.23 -20.67 -14.47
CA VAL A 142 -23.57 -19.74 -13.55
C VAL A 142 -22.07 -19.99 -13.62
N THR A 143 -21.36 -19.21 -14.43
CA THR A 143 -19.90 -19.24 -14.47
C THR A 143 -19.33 -18.20 -13.51
N GLY A 144 -18.49 -18.62 -12.57
CA GLY A 144 -17.73 -17.71 -11.70
C GLY A 144 -16.55 -17.05 -12.43
N LEU A 145 -15.91 -16.07 -11.79
CA LEU A 145 -14.67 -15.43 -12.27
C LEU A 145 -13.51 -16.44 -12.47
N ASP A 146 -13.60 -17.63 -11.86
CA ASP A 146 -12.65 -18.74 -12.02
C ASP A 146 -12.82 -19.54 -13.33
N ALA A 147 -13.81 -19.21 -14.17
CA ALA A 147 -14.12 -19.96 -15.39
C ALA A 147 -13.17 -19.69 -16.57
N VAL A 148 -12.20 -18.78 -16.44
CA VAL A 148 -11.19 -18.56 -17.49
C VAL A 148 -10.17 -19.70 -17.42
N LYS A 149 -10.39 -20.76 -18.22
CA LYS A 149 -9.40 -21.81 -18.43
C LYS A 149 -8.07 -21.16 -18.84
N ARG A 150 -7.04 -21.33 -18.01
CA ARG A 150 -5.69 -20.81 -18.22
C ARG A 150 -5.22 -21.16 -19.63
N ALA A 151 -4.81 -20.16 -20.42
CA ALA A 151 -4.35 -20.36 -21.79
C ALA A 151 -3.13 -21.31 -21.80
N ARG A 152 -3.21 -22.39 -22.60
CA ARG A 152 -2.07 -23.29 -22.84
C ARG A 152 -1.11 -22.61 -23.82
N ARG A 153 0.17 -22.46 -23.46
CA ARG A 153 1.22 -21.95 -24.36
C ARG A 153 1.72 -23.09 -25.24
N PHE A 154 1.32 -23.10 -26.51
CA PHE A 154 1.84 -24.03 -27.53
C PHE A 154 3.13 -23.54 -28.22
N GLY A 155 3.52 -22.28 -27.99
CA GLY A 155 4.68 -21.65 -28.64
C GLY A 155 5.99 -22.45 -28.52
N PRO A 156 6.37 -22.94 -27.31
CA PRO A 156 7.60 -23.71 -27.14
C PRO A 156 7.61 -25.02 -27.94
N ASP A 157 6.51 -25.77 -27.92
CA ASP A 157 6.39 -27.06 -28.60
C ASP A 157 6.44 -26.90 -30.12
N VAL A 158 5.75 -25.89 -30.66
CA VAL A 158 5.76 -25.58 -32.09
C VAL A 158 7.14 -25.12 -32.55
N LEU A 159 7.82 -24.29 -31.76
CA LEU A 159 9.18 -23.84 -32.07
C LEU A 159 10.18 -25.00 -32.05
N ALA A 160 10.08 -25.90 -31.09
CA ALA A 160 10.90 -27.10 -31.03
C ALA A 160 10.69 -27.99 -32.26
N ALA A 161 9.44 -28.19 -32.68
CA ALA A 161 9.12 -28.94 -33.90
C ALA A 161 9.68 -28.28 -35.17
N ALA A 162 9.60 -26.95 -35.27
CA ALA A 162 10.16 -26.20 -36.40
C ALA A 162 11.69 -26.32 -36.48
N ILE A 163 12.39 -26.22 -35.36
CA ILE A 163 13.86 -26.41 -35.31
C ILE A 163 14.24 -27.83 -35.70
N ALA A 164 13.51 -28.85 -35.24
CA ALA A 164 13.76 -30.24 -35.59
C ALA A 164 13.59 -30.50 -37.10
N LEU A 165 12.54 -29.93 -37.71
CA LEU A 165 12.33 -30.00 -39.16
C LEU A 165 13.45 -29.32 -39.94
N LEU A 166 13.92 -28.15 -39.49
CA LEU A 166 15.04 -27.44 -40.11
C LEU A 166 16.34 -28.27 -40.06
N LEU A 167 16.62 -28.93 -38.93
CA LEU A 167 17.78 -29.81 -38.78
C LEU A 167 17.68 -31.02 -39.72
N LEU A 168 16.50 -31.62 -39.84
CA LEU A 168 16.26 -32.72 -40.79
C LEU A 168 16.47 -32.27 -42.23
N ASP A 169 15.99 -31.08 -42.60
CA ASP A 169 16.18 -30.51 -43.94
C ASP A 169 17.66 -30.22 -44.24
N MET A 170 18.42 -29.66 -43.29
CA MET A 170 19.86 -29.49 -43.42
C MET A 170 20.59 -30.82 -43.63
N LEU A 171 20.23 -31.85 -42.87
CA LEU A 171 20.81 -33.19 -43.01
C LEU A 171 20.48 -33.81 -44.38
N ALA A 172 19.23 -33.72 -44.83
CA ALA A 172 18.80 -34.19 -46.14
C ALA A 172 19.55 -33.46 -47.27
N THR A 173 19.71 -32.14 -47.15
CA THR A 173 20.45 -31.32 -48.12
C THR A 173 21.93 -31.68 -48.18
N LEU A 174 22.57 -31.90 -47.03
CA LEU A 174 23.97 -32.35 -46.96
C LEU A 174 24.17 -33.76 -47.54
N TRP A 175 23.17 -34.63 -47.38
CA TRP A 175 23.18 -35.99 -47.95
C TRP A 175 23.05 -35.95 -49.47
N LEU A 176 22.08 -35.20 -49.99
CA LEU A 176 21.86 -35.02 -51.43
C LEU A 176 23.05 -34.34 -52.13
N ARG A 177 23.76 -33.44 -51.44
CA ARG A 177 25.00 -32.79 -51.95
C ARG A 177 26.24 -33.70 -51.92
N GLY A 178 26.14 -34.92 -51.40
CA GLY A 178 27.27 -35.84 -51.30
C GLY A 178 28.35 -35.43 -50.28
N ALA A 179 28.09 -34.39 -49.48
CA ALA A 179 29.00 -33.90 -48.43
C ALA A 179 29.03 -34.85 -47.22
N LEU A 180 27.98 -35.66 -47.03
CA LEU A 180 27.91 -36.73 -46.02
C LEU A 180 28.39 -38.06 -46.61
N ARG A 181 29.70 -38.21 -46.85
CA ARG A 181 30.34 -39.53 -47.01
C ARG A 181 30.51 -40.17 -45.64
N ILE A 182 29.41 -40.66 -45.06
CA ILE A 182 29.44 -41.34 -43.77
C ILE A 182 29.84 -42.81 -44.01
N GLY A 183 31.11 -43.14 -43.79
CA GLY A 183 31.53 -44.54 -43.67
C GLY A 183 30.78 -45.21 -42.50
N ALA A 184 30.42 -46.48 -42.64
CA ALA A 184 29.57 -47.23 -41.71
C ALA A 184 29.97 -47.12 -40.21
N LEU A 185 31.25 -46.86 -39.93
CA LEU A 185 31.78 -46.63 -38.58
C LEU A 185 31.38 -45.29 -37.91
N ARG A 186 30.95 -44.27 -38.66
CA ARG A 186 30.55 -42.96 -38.10
C ARG A 186 29.05 -42.83 -37.83
N ILE A 187 28.22 -43.70 -38.41
CA ILE A 187 26.77 -43.75 -38.18
C ILE A 187 26.48 -44.17 -36.73
N GLY A 188 27.21 -45.15 -36.20
CA GLY A 188 27.07 -45.61 -34.81
C GLY A 188 27.47 -44.55 -33.77
N ALA A 189 28.46 -43.72 -34.06
CA ALA A 189 28.87 -42.63 -33.17
C ALA A 189 27.85 -41.48 -33.14
N ILE A 190 27.21 -41.18 -34.29
CA ILE A 190 26.17 -40.15 -34.37
C ILE A 190 24.86 -40.64 -33.73
N LEU A 191 24.44 -41.89 -33.98
CA LEU A 191 23.29 -42.50 -33.31
C LEU A 191 23.53 -42.64 -31.80
N GLY A 192 24.75 -42.98 -31.38
CA GLY A 192 25.15 -43.00 -29.98
C GLY A 192 25.08 -41.61 -29.33
N ALA A 193 25.57 -40.56 -30.00
CA ALA A 193 25.51 -39.19 -29.50
C ALA A 193 24.07 -38.63 -29.47
N VAL A 194 23.24 -38.95 -30.47
CA VAL A 194 21.82 -38.57 -30.50
C VAL A 194 21.03 -39.33 -29.42
N SER A 195 21.31 -40.61 -29.21
CA SER A 195 20.68 -41.42 -28.15
C SER A 195 21.13 -40.99 -26.75
N LEU A 196 22.36 -40.49 -26.59
CA LEU A 196 22.85 -39.86 -25.36
C LEU A 196 22.22 -38.49 -25.10
N CYS A 197 21.98 -37.70 -26.15
CA CYS A 197 21.29 -36.40 -26.06
C CYS A 197 19.77 -36.52 -25.84
N LEU A 198 19.17 -37.64 -26.26
CA LEU A 198 17.76 -37.96 -26.04
C LEU A 198 17.51 -38.75 -24.74
N TRP A 199 18.56 -39.13 -24.00
CA TRP A 199 18.42 -39.80 -22.71
C TRP A 199 18.00 -38.78 -21.64
N PRO A 200 16.78 -38.89 -21.06
CA PRO A 200 16.29 -37.94 -20.07
C PRO A 200 17.03 -38.17 -18.74
N GLY A 201 18.21 -37.57 -18.58
CA GLY A 201 18.98 -37.64 -17.35
C GLY A 201 20.50 -37.43 -17.44
N CYS A 202 21.09 -37.41 -18.64
CA CYS A 202 22.56 -37.35 -18.78
C CYS A 202 23.17 -35.94 -18.84
N ILE A 203 22.37 -34.88 -18.78
CA ILE A 203 22.89 -33.53 -18.54
C ILE A 203 22.60 -33.19 -17.07
N PRO A 204 23.60 -33.18 -16.18
CA PRO A 204 23.44 -32.51 -14.90
C PRO A 204 23.33 -31.02 -15.22
N HIS A 205 22.11 -30.55 -15.46
CA HIS A 205 21.76 -29.14 -15.43
C HIS A 205 21.87 -28.68 -13.98
N ALA A 206 23.11 -28.47 -13.52
CA ALA A 206 23.39 -27.46 -12.51
C ALA A 206 23.25 -26.07 -13.15
N ARG A 207 22.10 -25.81 -13.78
CA ARG A 207 21.60 -24.45 -13.89
C ARG A 207 20.90 -24.23 -12.56
N ALA A 208 21.55 -23.52 -11.64
CA ALA A 208 20.77 -22.71 -10.72
C ALA A 208 19.80 -21.95 -11.63
N ALA A 209 18.51 -22.27 -11.56
CA ALA A 209 17.53 -21.63 -12.42
C ALA A 209 17.73 -20.12 -12.27
N PRO A 210 17.88 -19.35 -13.37
CA PRO A 210 18.00 -17.92 -13.25
C PRO A 210 16.88 -17.42 -12.34
N PRO A 211 17.19 -16.57 -11.34
CA PRO A 211 16.19 -16.13 -10.37
C PRO A 211 14.97 -15.63 -11.12
N GLU A 212 13.76 -15.90 -10.62
CA GLU A 212 12.52 -15.61 -11.33
C GLU A 212 12.41 -14.14 -11.77
N ALA A 213 13.01 -13.22 -10.99
CA ALA A 213 13.13 -11.80 -11.29
C ALA A 213 13.94 -11.49 -12.57
N ALA A 214 14.86 -12.36 -12.98
CA ALA A 214 15.59 -12.26 -14.24
C ALA A 214 14.77 -12.75 -15.45
N LEU A 215 13.70 -13.52 -15.20
CA LEU A 215 12.81 -14.05 -16.24
C LEU A 215 11.55 -13.19 -16.41
N ASN A 216 11.03 -12.65 -15.31
CA ASN A 216 9.88 -11.75 -15.29
C ASN A 216 10.19 -10.54 -14.42
N THR A 217 9.85 -9.35 -14.91
CA THR A 217 9.93 -8.11 -14.12
C THR A 217 9.19 -8.30 -12.80
N THR A 218 9.87 -8.06 -11.68
CA THR A 218 9.34 -8.38 -10.35
C THR A 218 9.45 -7.17 -9.43
N LEU A 219 8.40 -6.89 -8.65
CA LEU A 219 8.47 -5.88 -7.59
C LEU A 219 9.10 -6.51 -6.34
N ALA A 220 9.94 -5.77 -5.63
CA ALA A 220 10.55 -6.27 -4.41
C ALA A 220 10.27 -5.36 -3.21
N TYR A 221 10.25 -5.96 -2.02
CA TYR A 221 10.18 -5.25 -0.75
C TYR A 221 11.36 -5.61 0.16
N VAL A 222 11.86 -4.64 0.90
CA VAL A 222 12.92 -4.86 1.89
C VAL A 222 12.34 -5.68 3.04
N ARG A 223 12.94 -6.85 3.31
CA ARG A 223 12.48 -7.75 4.37
C ARG A 223 12.74 -7.13 5.74
N ALA A 224 11.70 -7.00 6.54
CA ALA A 224 11.77 -6.56 7.93
C ALA A 224 11.99 -7.76 8.88
N ASP A 225 12.42 -7.48 10.11
CA ASP A 225 12.52 -8.50 11.16
C ASP A 225 11.14 -9.00 11.61
N ASP A 226 10.13 -8.12 11.61
CA ASP A 226 8.75 -8.47 11.97
C ASP A 226 8.04 -9.20 10.81
N PRO A 227 7.60 -10.47 10.99
CA PRO A 227 6.85 -11.20 9.98
C PRO A 227 5.54 -10.51 9.58
N ALA A 228 4.91 -9.74 10.48
CA ALA A 228 3.68 -9.02 10.16
C ALA A 228 3.92 -7.95 9.10
N THR A 229 4.96 -7.13 9.25
CA THR A 229 5.38 -6.11 8.27
C THR A 229 5.65 -6.73 6.90
N ASN A 230 6.32 -7.89 6.87
CA ASN A 230 6.57 -8.64 5.64
C ASN A 230 5.30 -9.14 4.97
N ARG A 231 4.33 -9.65 5.75
CA ARG A 231 3.04 -10.11 5.21
C ARG A 231 2.26 -8.97 4.56
N ILE A 232 2.23 -7.80 5.20
CA ILE A 232 1.52 -6.63 4.68
C ILE A 232 2.17 -6.11 3.41
N ALA A 233 3.50 -5.94 3.40
CA ALA A 233 4.23 -5.52 2.20
C ALA A 233 4.02 -6.48 1.04
N ARG A 234 4.08 -7.80 1.29
CA ARG A 234 3.82 -8.82 0.27
C ARG A 234 2.39 -8.76 -0.27
N ALA A 235 1.39 -8.70 0.61
CA ALA A 235 -0.02 -8.65 0.20
C ALA A 235 -0.35 -7.39 -0.59
N GLY A 236 0.20 -6.24 -0.17
CA GLY A 236 0.03 -4.97 -0.87
C GLY A 236 0.67 -4.99 -2.25
N LEU A 237 1.92 -5.43 -2.35
CA LEU A 237 2.60 -5.53 -3.65
C LEU A 237 2.00 -6.60 -4.56
N ALA A 238 1.42 -7.68 -4.02
CA ALA A 238 0.77 -8.70 -4.84
C ALA A 238 -0.48 -8.13 -5.53
N SER A 239 -1.29 -7.39 -4.76
CA SER A 239 -2.47 -6.70 -5.29
C SER A 239 -2.07 -5.61 -6.30
N LEU A 240 -0.94 -4.94 -6.07
CA LEU A 240 -0.39 -3.98 -7.02
C LEU A 240 0.12 -4.64 -8.31
N THR A 241 0.81 -5.77 -8.20
CA THR A 241 1.23 -6.60 -9.36
C THR A 241 0.03 -6.97 -10.21
N GLU A 242 -1.06 -7.45 -9.59
CA GLU A 242 -2.29 -7.80 -10.30
C GLU A 242 -2.91 -6.59 -11.00
N ALA A 243 -2.97 -5.44 -10.32
CA ALA A 243 -3.49 -4.21 -10.92
C ALA A 243 -2.65 -3.71 -12.09
N VAL A 244 -1.32 -3.74 -11.99
CA VAL A 244 -0.44 -3.35 -13.11
C VAL A 244 -0.62 -4.29 -14.30
N ASN A 245 -0.71 -5.60 -14.07
CA ASN A 245 -0.93 -6.59 -15.13
C ASN A 245 -2.31 -6.45 -15.78
N ALA A 246 -3.31 -5.96 -15.04
CA ALA A 246 -4.67 -5.76 -15.54
C ALA A 246 -4.85 -4.44 -16.30
N GLU A 247 -4.19 -3.36 -15.83
CA GLU A 247 -4.39 -2.00 -16.35
C GLU A 247 -3.33 -1.60 -17.39
N THR A 248 -2.22 -2.34 -17.49
CA THR A 248 -1.08 -1.99 -18.36
C THR A 248 -0.63 -3.18 -19.22
N ALA A 249 0.22 -2.92 -20.21
CA ALA A 249 0.85 -3.97 -21.03
C ALA A 249 2.06 -4.64 -20.34
N ALA A 250 2.46 -4.18 -19.15
CA ALA A 250 3.54 -4.80 -18.40
C ALA A 250 3.11 -6.16 -17.84
N VAL A 251 4.04 -7.11 -17.80
CA VAL A 251 3.81 -8.45 -17.23
C VAL A 251 4.75 -8.65 -16.06
N LEU A 252 4.20 -8.50 -14.85
CA LEU A 252 4.92 -8.63 -13.60
C LEU A 252 4.73 -10.01 -12.97
N GLY A 253 5.82 -10.53 -12.41
CA GLY A 253 5.83 -11.71 -11.54
C GLY A 253 5.37 -11.42 -10.11
N PRO A 254 5.20 -12.48 -9.29
CA PRO A 254 4.84 -12.33 -7.87
C PRO A 254 5.92 -11.55 -7.11
N PRO A 255 5.54 -10.68 -6.14
CA PRO A 255 6.51 -9.82 -5.46
C PRO A 255 7.45 -10.60 -4.55
N ARG A 256 8.70 -10.13 -4.44
CA ARG A 256 9.76 -10.80 -3.69
C ARG A 256 10.24 -9.99 -2.48
N GLY A 257 10.40 -10.66 -1.34
CA GLY A 257 11.11 -10.08 -0.20
C GLY A 257 12.61 -10.23 -0.39
N VAL A 258 13.36 -9.13 -0.28
CA VAL A 258 14.82 -9.10 -0.47
C VAL A 258 15.54 -8.61 0.78
N VAL A 259 16.79 -9.04 0.92
CA VAL A 259 17.73 -8.63 1.97
C VAL A 259 18.88 -7.86 1.31
N PRO A 260 18.87 -6.52 1.38
CA PRO A 260 19.95 -5.72 0.80
C PRO A 260 21.32 -6.12 1.38
N GLY A 261 22.33 -6.19 0.52
CA GLY A 261 23.67 -6.65 0.89
C GLY A 261 23.85 -8.17 0.88
N GLN A 262 22.79 -8.95 0.65
CA GLN A 262 22.85 -10.40 0.41
C GLN A 262 22.26 -10.76 -0.95
N ASP A 263 21.06 -10.26 -1.25
CA ASP A 263 20.39 -10.50 -2.52
C ASP A 263 20.87 -9.53 -3.61
N ASN A 264 20.89 -9.97 -4.87
CA ASN A 264 21.19 -9.11 -6.02
C ASN A 264 19.98 -8.19 -6.32
N LEU A 265 20.15 -6.89 -6.08
CA LEU A 265 19.10 -5.88 -6.23
C LEU A 265 18.92 -5.37 -7.67
N ASP A 266 19.89 -5.62 -8.56
CA ASP A 266 19.90 -5.11 -9.94
C ASP A 266 18.78 -5.71 -10.81
N LEU A 267 18.14 -6.78 -10.33
CA LEU A 267 17.05 -7.48 -10.99
C LEU A 267 15.68 -6.83 -10.78
N TYR A 268 15.59 -5.80 -9.94
CA TYR A 268 14.33 -5.20 -9.55
C TYR A 268 14.27 -3.73 -10.01
N PRO A 269 13.19 -3.28 -10.66
CA PRO A 269 13.04 -1.86 -11.01
C PRO A 269 12.65 -1.01 -9.80
N LEU A 270 11.99 -1.60 -8.81
CA LEU A 270 11.42 -0.92 -7.65
C LEU A 270 11.63 -1.74 -6.37
N LEU A 271 12.14 -1.07 -5.33
CA LEU A 271 12.21 -1.59 -3.97
C LEU A 271 11.28 -0.81 -3.04
N TYR A 272 10.33 -1.50 -2.42
CA TYR A 272 9.43 -0.93 -1.42
C TYR A 272 9.96 -1.21 -0.01
N TRP A 273 10.31 -0.16 0.73
CA TRP A 273 10.83 -0.24 2.09
C TRP A 273 9.83 0.36 3.08
N ARG A 274 9.08 -0.53 3.74
CA ARG A 274 8.19 -0.18 4.84
C ARG A 274 9.00 0.00 6.13
N ILE A 275 9.01 1.21 6.67
CA ILE A 275 9.65 1.55 7.94
C ILE A 275 8.59 1.75 9.02
N THR A 276 8.83 1.14 10.18
CA THR A 276 7.99 1.24 11.38
C THR A 276 8.81 1.84 12.52
N SER A 277 8.16 2.22 13.62
CA SER A 277 8.80 2.65 14.87
C SER A 277 9.78 1.61 15.42
N ARG A 278 9.55 0.33 15.11
CA ARG A 278 10.37 -0.82 15.54
C ARG A 278 11.49 -1.20 14.56
N THR A 279 11.59 -0.54 13.42
CA THR A 279 12.65 -0.81 12.44
C THR A 279 14.02 -0.46 13.02
N ARG A 280 14.92 -1.45 13.01
CA ARG A 280 16.29 -1.28 13.49
C ARG A 280 17.13 -0.51 12.45
N PRO A 281 18.13 0.26 12.89
CA PRO A 281 19.08 0.88 11.97
C PRO A 281 19.78 -0.19 11.10
N PRO A 282 19.87 0.03 9.78
CA PRO A 282 20.52 -0.89 8.86
C PRO A 282 22.04 -0.93 9.10
N THR A 283 22.68 -2.03 8.69
CA THR A 283 24.15 -2.11 8.69
C THR A 283 24.73 -1.26 7.55
N PRO A 284 26.01 -0.87 7.61
CA PRO A 284 26.67 -0.15 6.51
C PRO A 284 26.58 -0.89 5.16
N LEU A 285 26.64 -2.24 5.18
CA LEU A 285 26.47 -3.07 3.98
C LEU A 285 25.09 -2.91 3.35
N VAL A 286 24.03 -2.88 4.17
CA VAL A 286 22.65 -2.65 3.71
C VAL A 286 22.52 -1.26 3.10
N CYS A 287 23.08 -0.22 3.76
CA CYS A 287 23.05 1.15 3.25
C CYS A 287 23.78 1.27 1.90
N ALA A 288 24.96 0.67 1.79
CA ALA A 288 25.75 0.67 0.55
C ALA A 288 25.01 -0.02 -0.61
N ALA A 289 24.31 -1.13 -0.35
CA ALA A 289 23.51 -1.83 -1.35
C ALA A 289 22.32 -1.00 -1.82
N LEU A 290 21.61 -0.32 -0.92
CA LEU A 290 20.49 0.56 -1.26
C LEU A 290 20.96 1.81 -2.02
N ASP A 291 22.09 2.40 -1.63
CA ASP A 291 22.71 3.51 -2.37
C ASP A 291 23.17 3.07 -3.77
N ALA A 292 23.72 1.86 -3.91
CA ALA A 292 24.08 1.31 -5.21
C ALA A 292 22.86 1.07 -6.09
N PHE A 293 21.79 0.52 -5.52
CA PHE A 293 20.51 0.33 -6.21
C PHE A 293 19.95 1.65 -6.75
N MET A 294 19.92 2.71 -5.93
CA MET A 294 19.49 4.04 -6.37
C MET A 294 20.39 4.61 -7.47
N ARG A 295 21.72 4.45 -7.36
CA ARG A 295 22.67 4.88 -8.41
C ARG A 295 22.53 4.08 -9.72
N GLY A 296 22.09 2.83 -9.62
CA GLY A 296 21.84 1.95 -10.77
C GLY A 296 20.54 2.25 -11.51
N GLY A 297 19.79 3.28 -11.10
CA GLY A 297 18.50 3.66 -11.71
C GLY A 297 17.28 2.99 -11.07
N GLY A 298 17.46 2.22 -10.00
CA GLY A 298 16.36 1.60 -9.27
C GLY A 298 15.57 2.61 -8.42
N LEU A 299 14.24 2.47 -8.39
CA LEU A 299 13.37 3.33 -7.59
C LEU A 299 13.21 2.79 -6.15
N LEU A 300 13.72 3.53 -5.16
CA LEU A 300 13.51 3.21 -3.75
C LEU A 300 12.27 3.94 -3.21
N VAL A 301 11.21 3.19 -2.87
CA VAL A 301 10.01 3.75 -2.24
C VAL A 301 10.06 3.50 -0.73
N ILE A 302 10.21 4.56 0.05
CA ILE A 302 10.22 4.51 1.52
C ILE A 302 8.86 4.97 2.02
N ASP A 303 8.22 4.18 2.87
CA ASP A 303 6.89 4.49 3.40
C ASP A 303 6.78 4.09 4.87
N THR A 304 5.95 4.81 5.61
CA THR A 304 5.70 4.55 7.05
C THR A 304 4.25 4.17 7.28
N ASP A 305 4.00 3.31 8.27
CA ASP A 305 2.65 2.81 8.58
C ASP A 305 1.92 3.53 9.70
N GLY A 306 2.43 4.70 10.05
CA GLY A 306 1.79 5.68 10.90
C GLY A 306 2.62 6.95 11.00
N GLY A 307 2.09 7.92 11.74
CA GLY A 307 2.74 9.20 11.95
C GLY A 307 2.73 9.64 13.41
N ASP A 308 3.56 10.64 13.69
CA ASP A 308 3.68 11.23 15.02
C ASP A 308 2.48 12.13 15.33
N ALA A 309 2.18 12.29 16.62
CA ALA A 309 1.17 13.23 17.08
C ALA A 309 1.50 14.65 16.56
N GLY A 310 0.58 15.25 15.80
CA GLY A 310 0.74 16.60 15.23
C GLY A 310 0.95 16.69 13.72
N GLN A 311 1.17 15.57 13.01
CA GLN A 311 1.20 15.57 11.54
C GLN A 311 -0.13 15.08 10.96
N ALA A 312 -0.95 16.04 10.51
CA ALA A 312 -2.23 15.76 9.85
C ALA A 312 -2.03 14.80 8.66
N GLY A 313 -2.93 13.83 8.52
CA GLY A 313 -2.99 12.95 7.35
C GLY A 313 -1.95 11.82 7.26
N SER A 314 -1.06 11.69 8.25
CA SER A 314 -0.02 10.63 8.29
C SER A 314 -0.43 9.37 9.08
N GLY A 315 -1.67 9.31 9.56
CA GLY A 315 -2.09 8.25 10.49
C GLY A 315 -1.54 8.46 11.91
N ALA A 316 -1.64 9.69 12.42
CA ALA A 316 -1.22 10.03 13.77
C ALA A 316 -1.79 9.02 14.80
N GLY A 317 -0.89 8.41 15.59
CA GLY A 317 -1.27 7.45 16.63
C GLY A 317 -1.31 5.97 16.19
N PHE A 318 -1.20 5.66 14.90
CA PHE A 318 -1.15 4.26 14.42
C PHE A 318 0.21 3.59 14.66
N ASP A 319 1.30 4.33 14.45
CA ASP A 319 2.66 3.89 14.76
C ASP A 319 3.50 5.06 15.29
N PRO A 320 3.29 5.47 16.57
CA PRO A 320 4.02 6.58 17.15
C PRO A 320 5.53 6.37 17.10
N GLY A 321 6.27 7.36 16.60
CA GLY A 321 7.73 7.29 16.43
C GLY A 321 8.18 6.78 15.06
N ALA A 322 7.27 6.42 14.14
CA ALA A 322 7.62 5.98 12.80
C ALA A 322 8.44 7.02 12.02
N GLN A 323 8.15 8.31 12.16
CA GLN A 323 8.90 9.37 11.48
C GLN A 323 10.31 9.53 12.05
N ALA A 324 10.45 9.50 13.38
CA ALA A 324 11.76 9.51 14.03
C ALA A 324 12.58 8.27 13.64
N SER A 325 11.94 7.10 13.57
CA SER A 325 12.55 5.86 13.09
C SER A 325 13.00 5.98 11.64
N ARG A 326 12.16 6.50 10.73
CA ARG A 326 12.53 6.77 9.33
C ARG A 326 13.77 7.64 9.24
N ARG A 327 13.81 8.79 9.92
CA ARG A 327 14.98 9.69 9.92
C ARG A 327 16.25 8.97 10.38
N ARG A 328 16.16 8.15 11.43
CA ARG A 328 17.27 7.34 11.96
C ARG A 328 17.71 6.22 11.01
N VAL A 329 16.77 5.53 10.39
CA VAL A 329 17.01 4.38 9.52
C VAL A 329 17.58 4.82 8.17
N THR A 330 17.15 5.98 7.67
CA THR A 330 17.64 6.53 6.41
C THR A 330 18.86 7.43 6.56
N SER A 331 19.37 7.68 7.78
CA SER A 331 20.49 8.60 8.00
C SER A 331 21.81 8.12 7.41
N CYS A 332 21.94 6.81 7.17
CA CYS A 332 23.11 6.25 6.50
C CYS A 332 23.02 6.29 4.96
N LEU A 333 21.82 6.55 4.42
CA LEU A 333 21.62 6.63 2.98
C LEU A 333 22.09 7.98 2.49
N SER A 334 22.74 7.97 1.34
CA SER A 334 23.16 9.20 0.70
C SER A 334 21.97 9.77 -0.09
N LEU A 335 20.94 10.29 0.56
CA LEU A 335 19.77 10.82 -0.14
C LEU A 335 20.08 12.20 -0.79
N PRO A 336 19.68 12.45 -2.04
CA PRO A 336 19.77 13.79 -2.62
C PRO A 336 18.84 14.77 -1.88
N PRO A 337 19.02 16.09 -2.06
CA PRO A 337 18.07 17.08 -1.54
C PRO A 337 16.63 16.72 -1.95
N LEU A 338 15.72 16.76 -0.98
CA LEU A 338 14.33 16.35 -1.16
C LEU A 338 13.41 17.58 -1.24
N ARG A 339 12.34 17.46 -2.01
CA ARG A 339 11.24 18.43 -2.08
C ARG A 339 9.89 17.72 -2.11
N PRO A 340 8.80 18.42 -1.76
CA PRO A 340 7.46 17.88 -1.94
C PRO A 340 7.19 17.53 -3.41
N LEU A 341 6.54 16.38 -3.60
CA LEU A 341 5.94 15.94 -4.85
C LEU A 341 4.64 16.71 -5.08
N THR A 342 4.46 17.18 -6.31
CA THR A 342 3.31 17.95 -6.75
C THR A 342 2.62 17.23 -7.91
N ASP A 343 1.42 17.67 -8.26
CA ASP A 343 0.73 17.19 -9.44
C ASP A 343 1.50 17.52 -10.73
N ARG A 344 2.43 18.48 -10.76
CA ARG A 344 3.22 18.83 -11.95
C ARG A 344 4.37 17.88 -12.25
N ASP A 345 4.68 16.98 -11.32
CA ASP A 345 5.84 16.09 -11.44
C ASP A 345 5.54 14.89 -12.35
N THR A 346 6.57 14.39 -13.04
CA THR A 346 6.41 13.27 -13.99
C THR A 346 5.75 12.05 -13.35
N LEU A 347 6.08 11.74 -12.09
CA LEU A 347 5.48 10.64 -11.33
C LEU A 347 3.95 10.79 -11.22
N ALA A 348 3.43 12.02 -11.09
CA ALA A 348 2.00 12.28 -11.01
C ALA A 348 1.26 12.05 -12.33
N HIS A 349 1.99 11.91 -13.45
CA HIS A 349 1.42 11.80 -14.80
C HIS A 349 2.01 10.64 -15.62
N THR A 350 2.69 9.69 -14.96
CA THR A 350 3.39 8.62 -15.70
C THR A 350 2.42 7.64 -16.35
N PHE A 351 1.29 7.36 -15.68
CA PHE A 351 0.24 6.49 -16.20
C PHE A 351 -1.15 7.10 -15.97
N PHE A 352 -1.58 7.22 -14.72
CA PHE A 352 -2.74 8.01 -14.34
C PHE A 352 -2.35 9.48 -14.10
N LEU A 353 -3.33 10.38 -14.25
CA LEU A 353 -3.21 11.77 -13.81
C LEU A 353 -3.61 11.88 -12.33
N LEU A 354 -2.61 12.12 -11.47
CA LEU A 354 -2.77 12.18 -10.02
C LEU A 354 -2.71 13.63 -9.55
N ARG A 355 -3.67 14.02 -8.70
CA ARG A 355 -3.68 15.34 -8.02
C ARG A 355 -3.22 15.25 -6.57
N SER A 356 -3.32 14.06 -5.98
CA SER A 356 -2.91 13.74 -4.62
C SER A 356 -2.38 12.32 -4.57
N PHE A 357 -1.75 11.96 -3.45
CA PHE A 357 -1.04 10.68 -3.29
C PHE A 357 -1.53 9.87 -2.08
N PRO A 358 -2.85 9.63 -1.94
CA PRO A 358 -3.40 8.96 -0.77
C PRO A 358 -2.91 7.51 -0.67
N GLY A 359 -2.86 7.00 0.55
CA GLY A 359 -2.68 5.59 0.88
C GLY A 359 -3.76 5.15 1.86
N ARG A 360 -3.37 4.37 2.88
CA ARG A 360 -4.24 4.10 4.02
C ARG A 360 -4.58 5.40 4.72
N PHE A 361 -3.63 6.32 4.75
CA PHE A 361 -3.78 7.68 5.23
C PHE A 361 -3.75 8.66 4.06
N ASP A 362 -4.41 9.81 4.22
CA ASP A 362 -4.45 10.87 3.23
C ASP A 362 -4.11 12.21 3.88
N GLY A 363 -3.31 13.01 3.19
CA GLY A 363 -2.89 14.35 3.62
C GLY A 363 -1.41 14.51 3.98
N ALA A 364 -0.64 13.43 4.16
CA ALA A 364 0.80 13.57 4.38
C ALA A 364 1.53 13.91 3.07
N PRO A 365 2.50 14.85 3.09
CA PRO A 365 3.29 15.17 1.92
C PRO A 365 4.17 13.99 1.50
N VAL A 366 4.24 13.76 0.20
CA VAL A 366 5.19 12.83 -0.42
C VAL A 366 6.41 13.62 -0.87
N TYR A 367 7.60 13.08 -0.66
CA TYR A 367 8.86 13.73 -1.04
C TYR A 367 9.56 12.97 -2.15
N ILE A 368 10.16 13.72 -3.07
CA ILE A 368 11.01 13.22 -4.15
C ILE A 368 12.32 14.02 -4.20
N ALA A 369 13.32 13.51 -4.90
CA ALA A 369 14.56 14.21 -5.14
C ALA A 369 14.33 15.49 -5.95
N VAL A 370 15.10 16.54 -5.64
CA VAL A 370 15.19 17.74 -6.47
C VAL A 370 15.83 17.37 -7.82
N ARG A 371 15.28 17.90 -8.92
CA ARG A 371 15.82 17.69 -10.28
C ARG A 371 17.28 18.15 -10.34
N GLY A 372 18.15 17.36 -10.95
CA GLY A 372 19.59 17.66 -11.04
C GLY A 372 20.37 17.45 -9.72
N GLY A 373 19.71 17.04 -8.63
CA GLY A 373 20.36 16.74 -7.36
C GLY A 373 21.17 15.43 -7.36
N ARG A 374 21.02 14.60 -8.41
CA ARG A 374 21.82 13.39 -8.66
C ARG A 374 21.70 12.81 -10.08
N ASP A 375 20.53 12.90 -10.70
CA ASP A 375 20.29 12.41 -12.06
C ASP A 375 20.06 13.58 -13.03
N ALA A 376 20.77 13.57 -14.15
CA ALA A 376 20.67 14.58 -15.22
C ALA A 376 19.30 14.57 -15.91
N ASP A 377 18.59 13.43 -15.84
CA ASP A 377 17.42 13.15 -16.67
C ASP A 377 16.08 13.42 -15.95
N GLY A 378 16.13 13.97 -14.74
CA GLY A 378 14.95 14.49 -14.04
C GLY A 378 14.00 13.43 -13.46
N VAL A 379 14.45 12.18 -13.32
CA VAL A 379 13.78 11.09 -12.61
C VAL A 379 14.28 11.05 -11.16
N SER A 380 13.40 10.76 -10.20
CA SER A 380 13.74 10.67 -8.78
C SER A 380 14.10 9.22 -8.42
N PRO A 381 15.31 8.95 -7.90
CA PRO A 381 15.70 7.59 -7.49
C PRO A 381 15.04 7.16 -6.18
N VAL A 382 14.37 8.08 -5.49
CA VAL A 382 13.70 7.82 -4.20
C VAL A 382 12.35 8.51 -4.12
N VAL A 383 11.36 7.85 -3.52
CA VAL A 383 10.07 8.44 -3.16
C VAL A 383 9.83 8.15 -1.69
N ILE A 384 9.54 9.19 -0.90
CA ILE A 384 9.35 9.06 0.55
C ILE A 384 7.94 9.49 0.92
N GLY A 385 7.12 8.53 1.34
CA GLY A 385 5.75 8.71 1.81
C GLY A 385 5.59 8.48 3.32
N ALA A 386 4.39 8.77 3.79
CA ALA A 386 3.92 8.46 5.13
C ALA A 386 2.43 8.09 5.12
N ASN A 387 1.97 7.54 3.99
CA ASN A 387 0.56 7.31 3.71
C ASN A 387 0.16 5.83 3.87
N ASP A 388 1.10 4.94 4.19
CA ASP A 388 0.89 3.50 4.31
C ASP A 388 0.20 2.90 3.07
N TRP A 389 0.87 3.04 1.93
CA TRP A 389 0.40 2.53 0.65
C TRP A 389 0.25 1.01 0.65
N ALA A 390 1.22 0.27 1.21
CA ALA A 390 1.08 -1.19 1.33
C ALA A 390 -0.14 -1.58 2.15
N GLY A 391 -0.48 -0.84 3.22
CA GLY A 391 -1.72 -1.05 3.96
C GLY A 391 -2.99 -0.76 3.14
N ALA A 392 -2.94 0.20 2.22
CA ALA A 392 -4.03 0.50 1.30
C ALA A 392 -4.21 -0.57 0.21
N TRP A 393 -3.12 -1.16 -0.25
CA TRP A 393 -3.15 -2.16 -1.32
C TRP A 393 -3.40 -3.57 -0.78
N ALA A 394 -3.07 -3.85 0.48
CA ALA A 394 -3.09 -5.20 1.02
C ALA A 394 -4.52 -5.78 1.10
N LEU A 395 -4.74 -6.86 0.36
CA LEU A 395 -5.92 -7.69 0.39
C LEU A 395 -5.63 -9.05 1.05
N GLY A 396 -6.66 -9.64 1.67
CA GLY A 396 -6.67 -11.01 2.15
C GLY A 396 -6.86 -12.00 1.00
N ALA A 397 -6.77 -13.30 1.31
CA ALA A 397 -6.93 -14.37 0.32
C ALA A 397 -8.34 -14.41 -0.31
N ASP A 398 -9.33 -13.82 0.36
CA ASP A 398 -10.72 -13.66 -0.09
C ASP A 398 -10.96 -12.36 -0.86
N GLY A 399 -9.90 -11.59 -1.15
CA GLY A 399 -9.99 -10.29 -1.81
C GLY A 399 -10.47 -9.16 -0.89
N THR A 400 -10.68 -9.42 0.41
CA THR A 400 -11.12 -8.37 1.34
C THR A 400 -9.94 -7.49 1.77
N PRO A 401 -10.13 -6.18 1.91
CA PRO A 401 -9.05 -5.33 2.40
C PRO A 401 -8.61 -5.65 3.83
N LEU A 402 -7.31 -5.79 4.07
CA LEU A 402 -6.76 -6.08 5.40
C LEU A 402 -6.86 -4.90 6.37
N PHE A 403 -6.90 -3.67 5.85
CA PHE A 403 -6.94 -2.46 6.66
C PHE A 403 -8.01 -1.48 6.18
N ALA A 404 -8.68 -0.83 7.13
CA ALA A 404 -9.52 0.32 6.86
C ALA A 404 -8.66 1.51 6.40
N LEU A 405 -9.25 2.35 5.55
CA LEU A 405 -8.65 3.61 5.11
C LEU A 405 -9.11 4.74 6.01
N LEU A 406 -8.27 5.75 6.13
CA LEU A 406 -8.52 6.96 6.90
C LEU A 406 -8.23 8.18 6.03
N PRO A 407 -9.19 9.12 5.90
CA PRO A 407 -10.51 9.10 6.52
C PRO A 407 -11.50 8.08 5.93
N GLY A 408 -11.14 7.38 4.85
CA GLY A 408 -12.00 6.38 4.22
C GLY A 408 -12.94 6.96 3.16
N MET A 409 -12.47 7.99 2.44
CA MET A 409 -13.27 8.67 1.42
C MET A 409 -13.64 7.71 0.27
N PRO A 410 -14.81 7.90 -0.37
CA PRO A 410 -15.15 7.15 -1.57
C PRO A 410 -14.03 7.22 -2.60
N GLY A 411 -13.60 6.06 -3.11
CA GLY A 411 -12.53 5.97 -4.11
C GLY A 411 -11.10 6.10 -3.56
N GLN A 412 -10.88 6.33 -2.26
CA GLN A 412 -9.53 6.46 -1.69
C GLN A 412 -8.65 5.23 -1.97
N ARG A 413 -9.21 4.02 -1.91
CA ARG A 413 -8.46 2.79 -2.23
C ARG A 413 -8.04 2.75 -3.69
N GLN A 414 -8.95 3.10 -4.59
CA GLN A 414 -8.66 3.14 -6.01
C GLN A 414 -7.63 4.23 -6.33
N ALA A 415 -7.72 5.39 -5.69
CA ALA A 415 -6.71 6.45 -5.80
C ALA A 415 -5.34 5.96 -5.29
N ALA A 416 -5.29 5.28 -4.14
CA ALA A 416 -4.05 4.67 -3.65
C ALA A 416 -3.50 3.63 -4.62
N LEU A 417 -4.35 2.78 -5.22
CA LEU A 417 -3.93 1.82 -6.22
C LEU A 417 -3.33 2.52 -7.45
N ARG A 418 -3.93 3.61 -7.91
CA ARG A 418 -3.40 4.43 -9.02
C ARG A 418 -2.05 5.06 -8.68
N VAL A 419 -1.83 5.48 -7.43
CA VAL A 419 -0.49 5.90 -6.96
C VAL A 419 0.51 4.78 -7.12
N GLY A 420 0.16 3.56 -6.70
CA GLY A 420 1.00 2.37 -6.87
C GLY A 420 1.33 2.08 -8.34
N VAL A 421 0.31 2.10 -9.22
CA VAL A 421 0.53 1.87 -10.65
C VAL A 421 1.45 2.95 -11.23
N ASN A 422 1.27 4.22 -10.88
CA ASN A 422 2.18 5.28 -11.30
C ASN A 422 3.62 5.06 -10.80
N LEU A 423 3.81 4.65 -9.54
CA LEU A 423 5.15 4.34 -8.99
C LEU A 423 5.85 3.23 -9.79
N VAL A 424 5.11 2.17 -10.11
CA VAL A 424 5.64 1.05 -10.89
C VAL A 424 5.95 1.48 -12.31
N MET A 425 5.02 2.16 -12.99
CA MET A 425 5.26 2.64 -14.35
C MET A 425 6.39 3.67 -14.40
N TYR A 426 6.57 4.48 -13.35
CA TYR A 426 7.68 5.41 -13.21
C TYR A 426 9.02 4.68 -13.14
N ALA A 427 9.09 3.61 -12.36
CA ALA A 427 10.28 2.76 -12.29
C ALA A 427 10.57 2.03 -13.62
N LEU A 428 9.54 1.59 -14.35
CA LEU A 428 9.70 0.80 -15.59
C LEU A 428 10.01 1.64 -16.82
N THR A 429 9.51 2.87 -16.89
CA THR A 429 9.65 3.72 -18.07
C THR A 429 10.84 4.67 -18.00
N GLY A 430 11.45 4.81 -16.82
CA GLY A 430 12.67 5.61 -16.61
C GLY A 430 12.54 7.02 -17.18
N THR A 431 13.57 7.44 -17.92
CA THR A 431 13.77 8.82 -18.40
C THR A 431 12.87 9.19 -19.59
N TYR A 432 12.36 8.20 -20.33
CA TYR A 432 11.55 8.41 -21.54
C TYR A 432 10.35 9.34 -21.31
N LYS A 433 9.70 9.26 -20.13
CA LYS A 433 8.54 10.10 -19.79
C LYS A 433 8.92 11.51 -19.33
N ALA A 434 10.14 11.72 -18.83
CA ALA A 434 10.65 13.05 -18.55
C ALA A 434 11.01 13.79 -19.85
N ASP A 435 11.49 13.07 -20.86
CA ASP A 435 11.91 13.63 -22.16
C ASP A 435 10.71 14.11 -23.01
N GLN A 436 9.59 13.38 -22.98
CA GLN A 436 8.37 13.81 -23.69
C GLN A 436 7.82 15.16 -23.21
N LEU A 437 8.04 15.51 -21.93
CA LEU A 437 7.66 16.82 -21.37
C LEU A 437 8.59 17.96 -21.83
N GLN A 438 9.79 17.65 -22.34
CA GLN A 438 10.74 18.65 -22.84
C GLN A 438 10.53 18.99 -24.32
N ILE A 439 9.79 18.17 -25.08
CA ILE A 439 9.56 18.37 -26.52
C ILE A 439 9.05 19.78 -26.85
N PRO A 440 8.09 20.39 -26.12
CA PRO A 440 7.65 21.75 -26.41
C PRO A 440 8.76 22.79 -26.24
N ALA A 441 9.60 22.66 -25.19
CA ALA A 441 10.69 23.59 -24.91
C ALA A 441 11.86 23.43 -25.89
N ILE A 442 12.11 22.22 -26.39
CA ILE A 442 13.12 21.93 -27.42
C ILE A 442 12.66 22.47 -28.79
N LEU A 443 11.38 22.27 -29.15
CA LEU A 443 10.82 22.82 -30.38
C LEU A 443 10.81 24.35 -30.40
N GLN A 444 10.62 25.00 -29.24
CA GLN A 444 10.70 26.45 -29.11
C GLN A 444 12.13 26.99 -29.34
N ARG A 445 13.16 26.23 -28.95
CA ARG A 445 14.58 26.59 -29.15
C ARG A 445 15.13 26.26 -30.53
N LEU A 446 14.47 25.37 -31.28
CA LEU A 446 14.82 25.03 -32.67
C LEU A 446 14.05 25.87 -33.70
N GLY A 447 13.02 26.61 -33.25
CA GLY A 447 12.24 27.54 -34.07
C GLY A 447 12.67 29.01 -33.98
N GLU A 448 13.70 29.30 -33.18
CA GLU A 448 14.51 30.53 -33.19
C GLU A 448 15.83 30.24 -33.89
#